data_AF-A0A7Z0MFH5-F1
#
_entry.id   AF-A0A7Z0MFH5-F1
#
_cell.length_a   1.000
_cell.length_b   1.000
_cell.length_c   1.000
_cell.angle_alpha   90.00
_cell.angle_beta   90.00
_cell.angle_gamma   90.00
#
_symmetry.space_group_name_H-M   'P 1'
#
loop_
_entity.id
_entity.type
_entity.pdbx_description
1 polymer ?
#
loop_
_entity_poly.entity_id
_entity_poly.type
_entity_poly.pdbx_seq_one_letter_code
_entity_poly.pdbx_strand_id
1 'polypeptide(L)'
;MSKRKLIIPTAEEDAAIERGIAADPDTYELGAEEFKQLKRVGRPPVATPKVAVTIRYDQEVIDAFKAGGPGWQTRMNDALQAWLKTHRV
;
A
#
# COMPACT_ATOMS: atom_id res chain seq x y z
N MET A 1 -4.53 -12.15 9.84
CA MET A 1 -4.77 -11.23 10.97
C MET A 1 -3.42 -10.82 11.53
N SER A 2 -3.10 -9.53 11.54
CA SER A 2 -1.76 -9.03 11.85
C SER A 2 -1.41 -9.25 13.33
N LYS A 3 -0.35 -10.01 13.62
CA LYS A 3 0.16 -10.28 14.98
C LYS A 3 1.00 -9.13 15.56
N ARG A 4 0.68 -7.87 15.25
CA ARG A 4 1.41 -6.72 15.82
C ARG A 4 0.61 -6.15 16.97
N LYS A 5 1.08 -6.38 18.19
CA LYS A 5 0.56 -5.72 19.40
C LYS A 5 1.10 -4.28 19.40
N LEU A 6 0.25 -3.32 19.09
CA LEU A 6 0.57 -1.91 19.27
C LEU A 6 0.52 -1.60 20.77
N ILE A 7 1.65 -1.17 21.34
CA ILE A 7 1.73 -0.71 22.72
C ILE A 7 1.61 0.81 22.67
N ILE A 8 0.56 1.34 23.30
CA ILE A 8 0.31 2.78 23.40
C ILE A 8 0.85 3.21 24.76
N PRO A 9 1.68 4.27 24.84
CA PRO A 9 2.15 4.79 26.13
C PRO A 9 1.00 5.18 27.05
N THR A 10 1.22 5.04 28.34
CA THR A 10 0.36 5.60 29.39
C THR A 10 0.62 7.10 29.56
N ALA A 11 -0.30 7.82 30.20
CA ALA A 11 -0.14 9.27 30.43
C ALA A 11 1.12 9.62 31.24
N GLU A 12 1.54 8.75 32.17
CA GLU A 12 2.79 8.94 32.93
C GLU A 12 4.02 8.77 32.05
N GLU A 13 3.99 7.82 31.11
CA GLU A 13 5.04 7.59 30.14
C GLU A 13 5.13 8.73 29.12
N ASP A 14 3.98 9.22 28.61
CA ASP A 14 3.93 10.40 27.75
C ASP A 14 4.53 11.63 28.45
N ALA A 15 4.17 11.88 29.71
CA ALA A 15 4.74 12.98 30.49
C ALA A 15 6.25 12.81 30.76
N ALA A 16 6.76 11.58 30.83
CA ALA A 16 8.20 11.33 30.92
C ALA A 16 8.91 11.62 29.59
N ILE A 17 8.29 11.30 28.46
CA ILE A 17 8.79 11.60 27.11
C ILE A 17 8.84 13.12 26.90
N GLU A 18 7.75 13.84 27.22
CA GLU A 18 7.67 15.30 27.09
C GLU A 18 8.75 16.02 27.92
N ARG A 19 8.99 15.57 29.17
CA ARG A 19 10.07 16.12 30.00
C ARG A 19 11.45 15.91 29.38
N GLY A 20 11.67 14.76 28.75
CA GLY A 20 12.91 14.46 28.05
C GLY A 20 13.13 15.40 26.87
N ILE A 21 12.10 15.60 26.05
CA ILE A 21 12.13 16.53 24.92
C ILE A 21 12.39 17.96 25.41
N ALA A 22 11.67 18.43 26.42
CA ALA A 22 11.83 19.79 26.95
C ALA A 22 13.21 20.05 27.59
N ALA A 23 13.88 19.01 28.08
CA ALA A 23 15.22 19.12 28.68
C ALA A 23 16.35 19.13 27.65
N ASP A 24 16.08 18.75 26.39
CA ASP A 24 17.07 18.68 25.33
C ASP A 24 17.01 19.94 24.43
N PRO A 25 17.98 20.86 24.51
CA PRO A 25 18.00 22.08 23.71
C PRO A 25 18.22 21.84 22.21
N ASP A 26 18.71 20.66 21.81
CA ASP A 26 18.92 20.29 20.41
C ASP A 26 17.71 19.56 19.80
N THR A 27 16.68 19.25 20.61
CA THR A 27 15.48 18.59 20.10
C THR A 27 14.68 19.56 19.23
N TYR A 28 14.53 19.19 17.96
CA TYR A 28 13.70 19.90 16.99
C TYR A 28 12.34 19.21 16.85
N GLU A 29 11.29 19.87 17.34
CA GLU A 29 9.90 19.45 17.15
C GLU A 29 9.31 20.14 15.92
N LEU A 30 8.80 19.35 14.98
CA LEU A 30 8.18 19.88 13.79
C LEU A 30 6.81 20.46 14.12
N GLY A 31 6.63 21.78 13.90
CA GLY A 31 5.35 22.43 14.10
C GLY A 31 4.27 21.92 13.13
N ALA A 32 3.00 22.11 13.48
CA ALA A 32 1.88 21.69 12.63
C ALA A 32 1.92 22.31 11.22
N GLU A 33 2.40 23.56 11.10
CA GLU A 33 2.54 24.24 9.80
C GLU A 33 3.72 23.69 8.99
N GLU A 34 4.85 23.39 9.63
CA GLU A 34 6.01 22.77 8.97
C GLU A 34 5.70 21.35 8.51
N PHE A 35 4.96 20.59 9.32
CA PHE A 35 4.51 19.24 8.98
C PHE A 35 3.62 19.21 7.72
N LYS A 36 2.77 20.23 7.53
CA LYS A 36 1.93 20.36 6.32
C LYS A 36 2.75 20.58 5.04
N GLN A 37 3.94 21.18 5.16
CA GLN A 37 4.83 21.44 4.01
C GLN A 37 5.63 20.19 3.60
N LEU A 38 5.62 19.13 4.42
CA LEU A 38 6.32 17.90 4.08
C LEU A 38 5.70 17.24 2.85
N LYS A 39 6.54 16.98 1.85
CA LYS A 39 6.15 16.23 0.68
C LYS A 39 5.85 14.78 1.09
N ARG A 40 4.70 14.26 0.69
CA ARG A 40 4.36 12.84 0.90
C ARG A 40 5.44 11.96 0.25
N VAL A 41 6.17 11.23 1.08
CA VAL A 41 7.15 10.23 0.63
C VAL A 41 6.38 8.95 0.30
N GLY A 42 6.29 8.60 -0.98
CA GLY A 42 5.57 7.43 -1.46
C GLY A 42 5.80 7.22 -2.95
N ARG A 43 5.40 6.04 -3.47
CA ARG A 43 5.44 5.79 -4.92
C ARG A 43 4.63 6.88 -5.63
N PRO A 44 5.16 7.50 -6.70
CA PRO A 44 4.39 8.46 -7.50
C PRO A 44 3.04 7.86 -7.92
N PRO A 45 1.97 8.66 -7.90
CA PRO A 45 0.66 8.19 -8.35
C PRO A 45 0.75 7.75 -9.82
N VAL A 46 0.18 6.59 -10.13
CA VAL A 46 0.06 6.09 -11.50
C VAL A 46 -1.18 6.74 -12.12
N ALA A 47 -1.04 7.38 -13.29
CA ALA A 47 -2.12 8.10 -13.95
C ALA A 47 -3.34 7.22 -14.27
N THR A 48 -3.10 5.95 -14.62
CA THR A 48 -4.14 4.98 -14.96
C THR A 48 -3.90 3.69 -14.16
N PRO A 49 -4.40 3.59 -12.91
CA PRO A 49 -4.23 2.39 -12.11
C PRO A 49 -5.09 1.24 -12.67
N LYS A 50 -4.69 0.00 -12.38
CA LYS A 50 -5.53 -1.18 -12.64
C LYS A 50 -6.80 -1.09 -11.82
N VAL A 51 -7.94 -1.38 -12.43
CA VAL A 51 -9.24 -1.40 -11.75
C VAL A 51 -9.44 -2.77 -11.09
N ALA A 52 -9.71 -2.78 -9.78
CA ALA A 52 -10.07 -4.00 -9.06
C ALA A 52 -11.56 -4.29 -9.24
N VAL A 53 -11.88 -5.47 -9.78
CA VAL A 53 -13.25 -5.93 -10.03
C VAL A 53 -13.44 -7.32 -9.46
N THR A 54 -14.64 -7.61 -8.97
CA THR A 54 -15.03 -8.95 -8.51
C THR A 54 -15.69 -9.70 -9.65
N ILE A 55 -14.98 -10.67 -10.25
CA ILE A 55 -15.44 -11.47 -11.38
C ILE A 55 -15.28 -12.95 -11.03
N ARG A 56 -16.22 -13.79 -11.49
CA ARG A 56 -16.07 -15.25 -11.46
C ARG A 56 -15.58 -15.74 -12.81
N TYR A 57 -14.54 -16.58 -12.78
CA TYR A 57 -13.99 -17.26 -13.95
C TYR A 57 -14.23 -18.76 -13.81
N ASP A 58 -14.25 -19.47 -14.93
CA ASP A 58 -14.28 -20.93 -14.92
C ASP A 58 -13.01 -21.49 -14.26
N GLN A 59 -13.18 -22.60 -13.52
CA GLN A 59 -12.11 -23.20 -12.73
C GLN A 59 -10.91 -23.62 -13.61
N GLU A 60 -11.19 -24.21 -14.77
CA GLU A 60 -10.18 -24.66 -15.72
C GLU A 60 -9.27 -23.52 -16.21
N VAL A 61 -9.84 -22.32 -16.41
CA VAL A 61 -9.08 -21.13 -16.84
C VAL A 61 -8.12 -20.71 -15.73
N ILE A 62 -8.60 -20.65 -14.49
CA ILE A 62 -7.79 -20.27 -13.34
C ILE A 62 -6.65 -21.27 -13.12
N ASP A 63 -6.93 -22.57 -13.21
CA ASP A 63 -5.94 -23.61 -13.00
C ASP A 63 -4.87 -23.60 -14.10
N ALA A 64 -5.27 -23.42 -15.36
CA ALA A 64 -4.33 -23.30 -16.48
C ALA A 64 -3.33 -22.14 -16.28
N PHE A 65 -3.80 -20.95 -15.88
CA PHE A 65 -2.90 -19.82 -15.65
C PHE A 65 -2.01 -20.03 -14.41
N LYS A 66 -2.58 -20.53 -13.30
CA LYS A 66 -1.85 -20.82 -12.05
C LYS A 66 -0.75 -21.86 -12.24
N ALA A 67 -0.96 -22.87 -13.08
CA ALA A 67 0.04 -23.89 -13.38
C ALA A 67 1.34 -23.29 -13.94
N GLY A 68 1.26 -22.14 -14.63
CA GLY A 68 2.44 -21.41 -15.09
C GLY A 68 3.23 -20.68 -14.00
N GLY A 69 2.86 -20.82 -12.73
CA GLY A 69 3.60 -20.28 -11.58
C GLY A 69 3.40 -18.77 -11.35
N PRO A 70 4.32 -18.12 -10.60
CA PRO A 70 4.24 -16.71 -10.25
C PRO A 70 3.97 -15.80 -11.46
N GLY A 71 3.22 -14.73 -11.24
CA GLY A 71 2.83 -13.79 -12.31
C GLY A 71 1.67 -14.27 -13.20
N TRP A 72 0.99 -15.36 -12.84
CA TRP A 72 -0.14 -15.88 -13.63
C TRP A 72 -1.26 -14.86 -13.88
N GLN A 73 -1.55 -13.99 -12.91
CA GLN A 73 -2.55 -12.92 -13.07
C GLN A 73 -2.12 -11.89 -14.12
N THR A 74 -0.83 -11.57 -14.20
CA THR A 74 -0.28 -10.68 -15.24
C THR A 74 -0.42 -11.33 -16.61
N ARG A 75 -0.04 -12.61 -16.75
CA ARG A 75 -0.21 -13.35 -18.01
C ARG A 75 -1.67 -13.43 -18.45
N MET A 76 -2.60 -13.63 -17.50
CA MET A 76 -4.03 -13.63 -17.78
C MET A 76 -4.51 -12.26 -18.29
N ASN A 77 -4.07 -11.16 -17.65
CA ASN A 77 -4.36 -9.81 -18.13
C ASN A 77 -3.80 -9.56 -19.54
N ASP A 78 -2.58 -10.01 -19.82
CA ASP A 78 -1.94 -9.80 -21.13
C ASP A 78 -2.67 -10.59 -22.22
N ALA A 79 -3.16 -11.80 -21.91
CA ALA A 79 -3.99 -12.59 -22.80
C ALA A 79 -5.32 -11.88 -23.11
N LEU A 80 -5.98 -11.28 -22.12
CA LEU A 80 -7.19 -10.47 -22.32
C LEU A 80 -6.92 -9.25 -23.21
N GLN A 81 -5.79 -8.56 -23.00
CA GLN A 81 -5.40 -7.44 -23.86
C GLN A 81 -5.12 -7.88 -25.30
N ALA A 82 -4.45 -9.01 -25.49
CA ALA A 82 -4.18 -9.56 -26.82
C ALA A 82 -5.49 -9.94 -27.53
N TRP A 83 -6.44 -10.55 -26.80
CA TRP A 83 -7.76 -10.90 -27.32
C TRP A 83 -8.54 -9.67 -27.77
N LEU A 84 -8.54 -8.57 -27.00
CA LEU A 84 -9.19 -7.30 -27.36
C LEU A 84 -8.59 -6.62 -28.60
N LYS A 85 -7.31 -6.88 -28.93
CA LYS A 85 -6.69 -6.32 -30.15
C LYS A 85 -7.17 -7.03 -31.41
N THR A 86 -7.55 -8.30 -31.30
CA THR A 86 -7.95 -9.13 -32.43
C THR A 86 -9.47 -9.30 -32.53
N HIS A 87 -10.20 -9.04 -31.45
CA HIS A 87 -11.64 -9.17 -31.36
C HIS A 87 -12.26 -7.86 -30.92
N ARG A 88 -13.20 -7.37 -31.71
CA ARG A 88 -14.01 -6.22 -31.33
C ARG A 88 -15.15 -6.70 -30.43
N VAL A 89 -15.29 -6.04 -29.28
CA VAL A 89 -16.39 -6.24 -28.33
C VAL A 89 -17.45 -5.18 -28.54
#